data_AF-A0A7C2KWM4-F1
#
_entry.id   AF-A0A7C2KWM4-F1
#
_cell.length_a   1.000
_cell.length_b   1.000
_cell.length_c   1.000
_cell.angle_alpha   90.00
_cell.angle_beta   90.00
_cell.angle_gamma   90.00
#
_symmetry.space_group_name_H-M   'P 1'
#
loop_
_entity.id
_entity.type
_entity.pdbx_description
1 polymer ?
#
loop_
_entity_poly.entity_id
_entity_poly.type
_entity_poly.pdbx_seq_one_letter_code
_entity_poly.pdbx_strand_id
1 'polypeptide(L)'
;MNPARRNVAVILVLIASMTLGAAVLLAMESRAVRWSSPPTPPARTGQRLDGVRIEYIASGRLIDDGFDCLVFADREPAWRPNGGTIRLGVVGSGDERLPARQAQQLLAVLGSMTGAGLSLDRVHLDPASDGRLHPDLPPQARDLCDLLLRKQLVR
;
A
#
# COMPACT_ATOMS: atom_id res chain seq x y z
N MET A 1 -47.21 16.49 32.41
CA MET A 1 -46.08 16.66 31.47
C MET A 1 -46.63 16.53 30.05
N ASN A 2 -46.50 17.55 29.20
CA ASN A 2 -47.20 17.62 27.92
C ASN A 2 -46.62 16.59 26.92
N PRO A 3 -47.41 15.65 26.34
CA PRO A 3 -46.91 14.58 25.47
C PRO A 3 -46.09 15.10 24.27
N ALA A 4 -46.41 16.29 23.77
CA ALA A 4 -45.63 16.97 22.74
C ALA A 4 -44.18 17.25 23.15
N ARG A 5 -43.94 17.67 24.40
CA ARG A 5 -42.56 17.89 24.92
C ARG A 5 -41.78 16.59 25.06
N ARG A 6 -42.45 15.48 25.43
CA ARG A 6 -41.82 14.16 25.53
C ARG A 6 -41.37 13.67 24.16
N ASN A 7 -42.23 13.81 23.15
CA ASN A 7 -41.92 13.39 21.79
C ASN A 7 -40.79 14.24 21.18
N VAL A 8 -40.80 15.55 21.41
CA VAL A 8 -39.72 16.45 20.97
C VAL A 8 -38.38 16.10 21.63
N ALA A 9 -38.38 15.79 22.93
CA ALA A 9 -37.17 15.38 23.64
C ALA A 9 -36.60 14.05 23.08
N VAL A 10 -37.46 13.08 22.80
CA VAL A 10 -37.03 11.79 22.20
C VAL A 10 -36.44 12.01 20.80
N ILE A 11 -37.06 12.84 19.97
CA ILE A 11 -36.55 13.15 18.62
C ILE A 11 -35.18 13.83 18.70
N LEU A 12 -35.00 14.80 19.60
CA LEU A 12 -33.72 15.48 19.80
C LEU A 12 -32.62 14.52 20.26
N VAL A 13 -32.92 13.61 21.20
CA VAL A 13 -31.98 12.59 21.65
C VAL A 13 -31.62 11.65 20.50
N LEU A 14 -32.59 11.24 19.68
CA LEU A 14 -32.35 10.36 18.54
C LEU A 14 -31.42 11.00 17.51
N ILE A 15 -31.67 12.27 17.16
CA ILE A 15 -30.81 13.04 16.23
C ILE A 15 -29.41 13.19 16.80
N ALA A 16 -29.28 13.52 18.09
CA ALA A 16 -27.99 13.65 18.77
C ALA A 16 -27.21 12.32 18.81
N SER A 17 -27.89 11.19 19.02
CA SER A 17 -27.26 9.86 18.98
C SER A 17 -26.78 9.50 17.57
N MET A 18 -27.57 9.81 16.53
CA MET A 18 -27.18 9.54 15.14
C MET A 18 -25.99 10.41 14.70
N THR A 19 -25.96 11.70 15.08
CA THR A 19 -24.83 12.59 14.75
C THR A 19 -23.57 12.24 15.54
N LEU A 20 -23.70 11.89 16.82
CA LEU A 20 -22.55 11.44 17.61
C LEU A 20 -21.99 10.12 17.07
N GLY A 21 -22.85 9.16 16.70
CA GLY A 21 -22.44 7.91 16.07
C GLY A 21 -21.69 8.15 14.76
N ALA A 22 -22.20 9.03 13.90
CA ALA A 22 -21.53 9.39 12.65
C ALA A 22 -20.18 10.10 12.89
N ALA A 23 -20.10 11.00 13.88
CA ALA A 23 -18.86 11.67 14.23
C ALA A 23 -17.80 10.71 14.79
N VAL A 24 -18.21 9.73 15.61
CA VAL A 24 -17.32 8.68 16.11
C VAL A 24 -16.85 7.79 14.96
N LEU A 25 -17.73 7.41 14.04
CA LEU A 25 -17.34 6.65 12.85
C LEU A 25 -16.36 7.42 11.97
N LEU A 26 -16.57 8.72 11.74
CA LEU A 26 -15.65 9.58 11.00
C LEU A 26 -14.31 9.79 11.73
N ALA A 27 -14.31 9.84 13.07
CA ALA A 27 -13.10 9.93 13.86
C ALA A 27 -12.31 8.60 13.88
N MET A 28 -13.02 7.47 13.79
CA MET A 28 -12.44 6.13 13.66
C MET A 28 -12.04 5.80 12.21
N GLU A 29 -12.55 6.53 11.23
CA GLU A 29 -12.09 6.47 9.85
C GLU A 29 -10.66 7.03 9.83
N SER A 30 -9.69 6.15 10.06
CA SER A 30 -8.27 6.43 10.04
C SER A 30 -7.95 7.20 8.77
N ARG A 31 -7.76 8.53 8.92
CA ARG A 31 -7.38 9.53 7.92
C ARG A 31 -7.12 8.89 6.57
N ALA A 32 -8.19 8.60 5.82
CA ALA A 32 -8.12 7.71 4.67
C ALA A 32 -7.02 8.23 3.75
N VAL A 33 -5.90 7.52 3.73
CA VAL A 33 -4.74 7.87 2.93
C VAL A 33 -5.25 7.94 1.51
N ARG A 34 -5.14 9.11 0.87
CA ARG A 34 -5.63 9.31 -0.49
C ARG A 34 -4.71 8.59 -1.47
N TRP A 35 -4.80 7.27 -1.46
CA TRP A 35 -4.34 6.38 -2.50
C TRP A 35 -5.17 6.70 -3.72
N SER A 36 -4.53 7.25 -4.74
CA SER A 36 -5.20 7.40 -6.01
C SER A 36 -5.09 6.07 -6.77
N SER A 37 -6.14 5.76 -7.52
CA SER A 37 -6.13 4.81 -8.64
C SER A 37 -6.87 5.51 -9.79
N PRO A 38 -6.28 5.72 -10.98
CA PRO A 38 -4.93 5.40 -11.42
C PRO A 38 -4.01 6.64 -11.40
N PRO A 39 -3.00 6.70 -10.52
CA PRO A 39 -1.97 7.71 -10.59
C PRO A 39 -0.95 7.28 -11.60
N THR A 40 -0.49 8.30 -12.29
CA THR A 40 0.51 8.20 -13.31
C THR A 40 1.84 7.86 -12.63
N PRO A 41 2.57 6.80 -13.04
CA PRO A 41 3.87 6.51 -12.45
C PRO A 41 4.79 7.73 -12.58
N PRO A 42 5.72 7.96 -11.63
CA PRO A 42 6.59 9.13 -11.62
C PRO A 42 7.42 9.26 -12.92
N ALA A 43 7.56 8.16 -13.65
CA ALA A 43 8.03 8.11 -15.02
C ALA A 43 7.43 9.17 -15.97
N ARG A 44 6.16 9.51 -15.79
CA ARG A 44 5.46 10.51 -16.62
C ARG A 44 5.48 11.92 -16.02
N THR A 45 5.88 12.10 -14.77
CA THR A 45 5.99 13.43 -14.14
C THR A 45 7.38 14.06 -14.32
N GLY A 46 8.31 13.36 -14.99
CA GLY A 46 9.66 13.88 -15.28
C GLY A 46 10.55 14.03 -14.04
N GLN A 47 10.15 13.43 -12.91
CA GLN A 47 10.88 13.52 -11.66
C GLN A 47 12.06 12.54 -11.68
N ARG A 48 13.26 13.02 -11.36
CA ARG A 48 14.45 12.17 -11.27
C ARG A 48 14.30 11.22 -10.08
N LEU A 49 14.42 9.92 -10.36
CA LEU A 49 14.34 8.86 -9.35
C LEU A 49 15.73 8.52 -8.84
N ASP A 50 15.93 8.62 -7.52
CA ASP A 50 17.22 8.31 -6.91
C ASP A 50 17.40 6.81 -6.66
N GLY A 51 16.31 6.09 -6.42
CA GLY A 51 16.30 4.65 -6.23
C GLY A 51 14.91 4.11 -5.90
N VAL A 52 14.81 2.79 -5.78
CA VAL A 52 13.59 2.08 -5.38
C VAL A 52 13.95 1.11 -4.26
N ARG A 53 13.21 1.18 -3.16
CA ARG A 53 13.26 0.21 -2.09
C ARG A 53 11.98 -0.60 -2.08
N ILE A 54 12.10 -1.91 -2.26
CA ILE A 54 10.99 -2.85 -2.25
C ILE A 54 10.87 -3.45 -0.84
N GLU A 55 9.68 -3.43 -0.26
CA GLU A 55 9.40 -3.99 1.07
C GLU A 55 8.22 -4.98 0.96
N TYR A 56 8.32 -6.13 1.62
CA TYR A 56 7.19 -7.04 1.78
C TYR A 56 6.39 -6.65 3.02
N ILE A 57 5.08 -6.52 2.84
CA ILE A 57 4.15 -6.18 3.92
C ILE A 57 3.27 -7.40 4.17
N ALA A 58 3.44 -8.05 5.31
CA ALA A 58 2.63 -9.20 5.69
C ALA A 58 1.13 -8.87 5.68
N SER A 59 0.30 -9.85 5.30
CA SER A 59 -1.16 -9.70 5.32
C SER A 59 -1.65 -9.33 6.73
N GLY A 60 -2.54 -8.34 6.82
CA GLY A 60 -3.05 -7.83 8.10
C GLY A 60 -2.12 -6.86 8.85
N ARG A 61 -0.91 -6.61 8.36
CA ARG A 61 -0.04 -5.56 8.93
C ARG A 61 -0.58 -4.17 8.55
N LEU A 62 -0.55 -3.25 9.50
CA LEU A 62 -0.83 -1.84 9.24
C LEU A 62 0.18 -1.29 8.22
N ILE A 63 -0.34 -0.76 7.13
CA ILE A 63 0.46 -0.11 6.09
C ILE A 63 0.74 1.31 6.57
N ASP A 64 2.03 1.68 6.65
CA ASP A 64 2.42 3.02 7.06
C ASP A 64 2.21 4.05 5.94
N ASP A 65 2.16 5.33 6.33
CA ASP A 65 2.11 6.47 5.40
C ASP A 65 3.47 6.76 4.77
N GLY A 66 4.38 5.80 4.69
CA GLY A 66 5.72 5.97 4.15
C GLY A 66 5.89 5.44 2.73
N PHE A 67 4.94 4.63 2.24
CA PHE A 67 5.01 4.04 0.91
C PHE A 67 4.59 5.01 -0.21
N ASP A 68 5.30 4.96 -1.32
CA ASP A 68 5.00 5.69 -2.55
C ASP A 68 4.17 4.86 -3.53
N CYS A 69 4.35 3.55 -3.50
CA CYS A 69 3.63 2.60 -4.33
C CYS A 69 3.28 1.37 -3.50
N LEU A 70 2.05 0.87 -3.66
CA LEU A 70 1.61 -0.41 -3.11
C LEU A 70 1.15 -1.32 -4.22
N VAL A 71 1.68 -2.53 -4.25
CA VAL A 71 1.31 -3.59 -5.20
C VAL A 71 0.50 -4.64 -4.46
N PHE A 72 -0.77 -4.76 -4.83
CA PHE A 72 -1.73 -5.70 -4.25
C PHE A 72 -1.94 -6.90 -5.18
N ALA A 73 -2.49 -7.99 -4.65
CA ALA A 73 -2.79 -9.18 -5.46
C ALA A 73 -4.07 -9.06 -6.29
N ASP A 74 -5.05 -8.32 -5.80
CA ASP A 74 -6.44 -8.29 -6.28
C ASP A 74 -6.81 -6.99 -7.01
N ARG A 75 -6.07 -5.91 -6.76
CA ARG A 75 -6.32 -4.57 -7.32
C ARG A 75 -5.10 -3.99 -8.03
N GLU A 76 -5.33 -2.90 -8.74
CA GLU A 76 -4.24 -2.18 -9.41
C GLU A 76 -3.29 -1.53 -8.40
N PRO A 77 -2.01 -1.32 -8.78
CA PRO A 77 -1.06 -0.64 -7.92
C PRO A 77 -1.56 0.75 -7.52
N ALA A 78 -1.51 1.04 -6.23
CA ALA A 78 -1.88 2.33 -5.70
C ALA A 78 -0.63 3.19 -5.56
N TRP A 79 -0.69 4.47 -5.96
CA TRP A 79 0.45 5.37 -5.80
C TRP A 79 0.13 6.63 -5.02
N ARG A 80 1.21 7.16 -4.47
CA ARG A 80 1.29 8.45 -3.81
C ARG A 80 2.72 8.98 -3.98
N PRO A 81 3.00 9.83 -4.97
CA PRO A 81 4.36 10.28 -5.23
C PRO A 81 4.85 11.22 -4.12
N ASN A 82 5.90 10.84 -3.38
CA ASN A 82 6.59 11.76 -2.45
C ASN A 82 7.95 12.30 -2.96
N GLY A 83 8.39 11.90 -4.16
CA GLY A 83 9.66 12.35 -4.75
C GLY A 83 10.91 11.73 -4.10
N GLY A 84 12.01 11.64 -4.86
CA GLY A 84 13.27 11.06 -4.39
C GLY A 84 13.34 9.54 -4.53
N THR A 85 13.60 8.83 -3.41
CA THR A 85 13.66 7.35 -3.37
C THR A 85 12.27 6.78 -3.16
N ILE A 86 11.81 5.95 -4.09
CA ILE A 86 10.49 5.33 -4.04
C ILE A 86 10.49 4.17 -3.05
N ARG A 87 9.62 4.21 -2.04
CA ARG A 87 9.29 3.06 -1.20
C ARG A 87 8.12 2.30 -1.81
N LEU A 88 8.38 1.11 -2.34
CA LEU A 88 7.40 0.22 -2.94
C LEU A 88 7.06 -0.92 -1.99
N GLY A 89 5.82 -0.99 -1.53
CA GLY A 89 5.32 -2.08 -0.70
C GLY A 89 4.63 -3.17 -1.54
N VAL A 90 5.01 -4.42 -1.35
CA VAL A 90 4.30 -5.59 -1.90
C VAL A 90 3.46 -6.18 -0.77
N VAL A 91 2.15 -6.05 -0.90
CA VAL A 91 1.22 -6.45 0.16
C VAL A 91 0.87 -7.93 0.02
N GLY A 92 1.20 -8.71 1.05
CA GLY A 92 0.89 -10.14 1.08
C GLY A 92 -0.60 -10.40 0.99
N SER A 93 -1.01 -11.35 0.15
CA SER A 93 -2.41 -11.76 0.01
C SER A 93 -2.85 -12.76 1.09
N GLY A 94 -1.89 -13.34 1.83
CA GLY A 94 -2.15 -14.44 2.77
C GLY A 94 -2.10 -15.83 2.13
N ASP A 95 -1.87 -15.90 0.82
CA ASP A 95 -1.63 -17.18 0.13
C ASP A 95 -0.23 -17.73 0.44
N GLU A 96 0.01 -19.00 0.10
CA GLU A 96 1.32 -19.63 0.27
C GLU A 96 2.35 -19.14 -0.78
N ARG A 97 1.90 -18.60 -1.91
CA ARG A 97 2.77 -18.16 -3.00
C ARG A 97 2.46 -16.75 -3.45
N LEU A 98 3.44 -16.09 -4.05
CA LEU A 98 3.22 -14.78 -4.67
C LEU A 98 2.31 -14.94 -5.91
N PRO A 99 1.13 -14.31 -5.94
CA PRO A 99 0.22 -14.42 -7.08
C PRO A 99 0.86 -13.92 -8.38
N ALA A 100 0.65 -14.64 -9.49
CA ALA A 100 1.26 -14.32 -10.78
C ALA A 100 0.90 -12.91 -11.27
N ARG A 101 -0.35 -12.49 -11.06
CA ARG A 101 -0.81 -11.12 -11.39
C ARG A 101 -0.04 -10.07 -10.59
N GLN A 102 0.16 -10.29 -9.30
CA GLN A 102 0.92 -9.39 -8.43
C GLN A 102 2.38 -9.27 -8.87
N ALA A 103 3.01 -10.40 -9.19
CA ALA A 103 4.37 -10.44 -9.73
C ALA A 103 4.47 -9.66 -11.05
N GLN A 104 3.51 -9.84 -11.96
CA GLN A 104 3.45 -9.10 -13.23
C GLN A 104 3.28 -7.60 -13.01
N GLN A 105 2.39 -7.18 -12.10
CA GLN A 105 2.19 -5.78 -11.76
C GLN A 105 3.45 -5.15 -11.15
N LEU A 106 4.14 -5.84 -10.24
CA LEU A 106 5.41 -5.39 -9.69
C LEU A 106 6.45 -5.16 -10.78
N LEU A 107 6.61 -6.12 -11.70
CA LEU A 107 7.56 -6.00 -12.80
C LEU A 107 7.17 -4.89 -13.78
N ALA A 108 5.88 -4.70 -14.05
CA ALA A 108 5.39 -3.60 -14.88
C ALA A 108 5.67 -2.24 -14.24
N VAL A 109 5.48 -2.12 -12.92
CA VAL A 109 5.80 -0.93 -12.14
C VAL A 109 7.29 -0.63 -12.22
N LEU A 110 8.16 -1.60 -11.95
CA LEU A 110 9.62 -1.42 -12.05
C LEU A 110 10.05 -1.10 -13.48
N GLY A 111 9.50 -1.80 -14.48
CA GLY A 111 9.75 -1.55 -15.90
C GLY A 111 9.36 -0.15 -16.35
N SER A 112 8.27 0.41 -15.79
CA SER A 112 7.88 1.79 -16.07
C SER A 112 8.89 2.80 -15.53
N MET A 113 9.51 2.51 -14.37
CA MET A 113 10.54 3.39 -13.78
C MET A 113 11.86 3.30 -14.53
N THR A 114 12.26 2.11 -14.99
CA THR A 114 13.48 1.96 -15.80
C THR A 114 13.35 2.66 -17.14
N GLY A 115 12.17 2.60 -17.76
CA GLY A 115 11.84 3.38 -18.95
C GLY A 115 11.94 4.90 -18.75
N ALA A 116 11.87 5.38 -17.49
CA ALA A 116 12.05 6.77 -17.12
C ALA A 116 13.45 7.13 -16.62
N GLY A 117 14.42 6.23 -16.77
CA GLY A 117 15.82 6.48 -16.43
C GLY A 117 16.23 6.05 -15.03
N LEU A 118 15.39 5.28 -14.31
CA LEU A 118 15.87 4.55 -13.14
C LEU A 118 16.83 3.45 -13.59
N SER A 119 18.03 3.45 -13.01
CA SER A 119 18.98 2.36 -13.24
C SER A 119 18.66 1.17 -12.33
N LEU A 120 18.76 -0.04 -12.88
CA LEU A 120 18.38 -1.28 -12.18
C LEU A 120 19.24 -1.56 -10.93
N ASP A 121 20.48 -1.08 -10.91
CA ASP A 121 21.38 -1.16 -9.74
C ASP A 121 20.88 -0.36 -8.53
N ARG A 122 19.90 0.52 -8.72
CA ARG A 122 19.27 1.32 -7.67
C ARG A 122 17.96 0.71 -7.16
N VAL A 123 17.63 -0.51 -7.57
CA VAL A 123 16.52 -1.28 -7.03
C VAL A 123 17.06 -2.17 -5.92
N HIS A 124 16.52 -1.99 -4.71
CA HIS A 124 16.96 -2.72 -3.52
C HIS A 124 15.77 -3.37 -2.83
N LEU A 125 15.93 -4.61 -2.38
CA LEU A 125 15.01 -5.23 -1.43
C LEU A 125 15.38 -4.74 -0.02
N ASP A 126 14.40 -4.32 0.76
CA ASP A 126 14.62 -3.96 2.15
C ASP A 126 15.11 -5.19 2.93
N PRO A 127 16.18 -5.08 3.75
CA PRO A 127 16.72 -6.23 4.47
C PRO A 127 15.69 -6.96 5.33
N ALA A 128 14.73 -6.24 5.94
CA ALA A 128 13.68 -6.83 6.76
C ALA A 128 12.69 -7.68 5.94
N SER A 129 12.71 -7.53 4.61
CA SER A 129 11.90 -8.29 3.66
C SER A 129 12.69 -9.37 2.93
N ASP A 130 13.99 -9.50 3.20
CA ASP A 130 14.82 -10.53 2.57
C ASP A 130 14.58 -11.88 3.23
N GLY A 131 13.83 -12.75 2.53
CA GLY A 131 13.56 -14.12 2.96
C GLY A 131 14.81 -14.98 3.16
N ARG A 132 15.98 -14.57 2.64
CA ARG A 132 17.28 -15.22 2.91
C ARG A 132 17.82 -14.89 4.30
N LEU A 133 17.53 -13.68 4.81
CA LEU A 133 17.99 -13.18 6.11
C LEU A 133 17.00 -13.53 7.22
N HIS A 134 15.70 -13.58 6.91
CA HIS A 134 14.63 -13.77 7.86
C HIS A 134 13.81 -15.02 7.49
N PRO A 135 14.18 -16.21 8.00
CA PRO A 135 13.49 -17.46 7.68
C PRO A 135 12.09 -17.55 8.31
N ASP A 136 11.76 -16.69 9.27
CA ASP A 136 10.43 -16.56 9.87
C ASP A 136 9.44 -15.80 8.99
N LEU A 137 9.90 -15.16 7.91
CA LEU A 137 9.01 -14.47 6.99
C LEU A 137 8.05 -15.43 6.27
N PRO A 138 6.85 -14.95 5.91
CA PRO A 138 5.89 -15.72 5.13
C PRO A 138 6.49 -16.24 3.82
N PRO A 139 6.06 -17.43 3.33
CA PRO A 139 6.52 -17.99 2.07
C PRO A 139 6.47 -17.02 0.88
N GLN A 140 5.46 -16.15 0.81
CA GLN A 140 5.35 -15.13 -0.24
C GLN A 140 6.53 -14.14 -0.27
N ALA A 141 7.09 -13.79 0.88
CA ALA A 141 8.24 -12.89 0.94
C ALA A 141 9.48 -13.56 0.32
N ARG A 142 9.61 -14.89 0.49
CA ARG A 142 10.66 -15.68 -0.16
C ARG A 142 10.45 -15.75 -1.65
N ASP A 143 9.22 -16.02 -2.11
CA ASP A 143 8.87 -16.01 -3.54
C ASP A 143 9.15 -14.65 -4.20
N LEU A 144 8.88 -13.54 -3.48
CA LEU A 144 9.23 -12.20 -3.91
C LEU A 144 10.75 -12.02 -4.05
N CYS A 145 11.53 -12.42 -3.04
CA CYS A 145 12.99 -12.35 -3.08
C CYS A 145 13.54 -13.19 -4.27
N ASP A 146 13.07 -14.43 -4.41
CA ASP A 146 13.39 -15.32 -5.52
C ASP A 146 13.07 -14.72 -6.88
N LEU A 147 11.89 -14.11 -7.03
CA LEU A 147 11.48 -13.43 -8.26
C LEU A 147 12.47 -12.31 -8.62
N LEU A 148 12.80 -11.45 -7.65
CA LEU A 148 13.69 -10.30 -7.88
C LEU A 148 15.12 -10.76 -8.20
N LEU A 149 15.62 -11.80 -7.54
CA LEU A 149 16.93 -12.40 -7.81
C LEU A 149 16.98 -13.05 -9.20
N ARG A 150 15.97 -13.84 -9.57
CA ARG A 150 15.88 -14.48 -10.90
C ARG A 150 15.82 -13.45 -12.03
N LYS A 151 15.24 -12.28 -11.77
CA LYS A 151 15.19 -11.16 -12.71
C LYS A 151 16.42 -10.24 -12.66
N GLN A 152 17.40 -10.55 -11.79
CA GLN A 152 18.62 -9.77 -11.58
C GLN A 152 18.33 -8.31 -11.19
N LEU A 153 17.20 -8.08 -10.53
CA LEU A 153 16.76 -6.75 -10.08
C LEU A 153 17.37 -6.39 -8.73
N VAL A 154 17.75 -7.39 -7.94
CA VAL A 154 18.43 -7.25 -6.65
C VAL A 154 19.60 -8.23 -6.59
N ARG A 155 20.59 -7.96 -5.76
CA ARG A 155 21.76 -8.81 -5.52
C ARG A 155 21.79 -9.26 -4.06
#